data_AF-A0A815K0B4-F1
#
_entry.id   AF-A0A815K0B4-F1
#
_cell.length_a   1.000
_cell.length_b   1.000
_cell.length_c   1.000
_cell.angle_alpha   90.00
_cell.angle_beta   90.00
_cell.angle_gamma   90.00
#
_symmetry.space_group_name_H-M   'P 1'
#
loop_
_entity.id
_entity.type
_entity.pdbx_description
1 polymer ?
#
loop_
_entity_poly.entity_id
_entity_poly.type
_entity_poly.pdbx_seq_one_letter_code
_entity_poly.pdbx_strand_id
1 'polypeptide(L)'
;MAKTAAERMRKYRQNLKQKGLASAKKNEDRIRKQIARSNLTGKEKLNYQRQNKKHQANYRNRKTKNIASIPPVYKSKQTFSKALKKVITALPKDISKQREIIKRVSETLELTPKTTHKRTTPTLTVKTKQDVIQLYQRDNVSWQAPGKRDTIVVRQNGTKITIQKRHLLYDKTSRTEKKSKSVTFGMAVQ
;
A
#
# COMPACT_ATOMS: atom_id res chain seq x y z
N MET A 1 -31.15 -27.00 -12.06
CA MET A 1 -31.38 -25.63 -12.59
C MET A 1 -31.00 -25.58 -14.06
N ALA A 2 -31.79 -24.92 -14.91
CA ALA A 2 -31.44 -24.73 -16.31
C ALA A 2 -30.22 -23.81 -16.43
N LYS A 3 -29.24 -24.19 -17.26
CA LYS A 3 -28.04 -23.37 -17.48
C LYS A 3 -28.39 -22.05 -18.15
N THR A 4 -27.75 -20.98 -17.72
CA THR A 4 -27.94 -19.65 -18.33
C THR A 4 -27.38 -19.60 -19.75
N ALA A 5 -27.85 -18.66 -20.58
CA ALA A 5 -27.36 -18.52 -21.95
C ALA A 5 -25.84 -18.28 -22.01
N ALA A 6 -25.30 -17.52 -21.06
CA ALA A 6 -23.87 -17.26 -20.94
C ALA A 6 -23.07 -18.55 -20.66
N GLU A 7 -23.58 -19.40 -19.76
CA GLU A 7 -22.96 -20.69 -19.43
C GLU A 7 -23.00 -21.67 -20.59
N ARG A 8 -24.13 -21.73 -21.33
CA ARG A 8 -24.25 -22.54 -22.55
C ARG A 8 -23.21 -22.11 -23.59
N MET A 9 -23.02 -20.80 -23.78
CA MET A 9 -21.99 -20.26 -24.68
C MET A 9 -20.56 -20.51 -24.20
N ARG A 10 -20.31 -20.48 -22.89
CA ARG A 10 -19.00 -20.81 -22.33
C ARG A 10 -18.64 -22.28 -22.61
N LYS A 11 -19.58 -23.21 -22.37
CA LYS A 11 -19.41 -24.64 -22.65
C LYS A 11 -19.20 -24.91 -24.15
N TYR A 12 -19.99 -24.28 -25.02
CA TYR A 12 -19.81 -24.38 -26.47
C TYR A 12 -18.41 -23.93 -26.93
N ARG A 13 -17.94 -22.79 -26.44
CA ARG A 13 -16.58 -22.29 -26.74
C ARG A 13 -15.48 -23.21 -26.24
N GLN A 14 -15.65 -23.83 -25.07
CA GLN A 14 -14.72 -24.82 -24.54
C GLN A 14 -14.68 -26.07 -25.42
N ASN A 15 -15.84 -26.60 -25.82
CA ASN A 15 -15.92 -27.75 -26.72
C ASN A 15 -15.26 -27.49 -28.08
N LEU A 16 -15.42 -26.28 -28.64
CA LEU A 16 -14.75 -25.88 -29.89
C LEU A 16 -13.22 -25.81 -29.74
N LYS A 17 -12.72 -25.41 -28.58
CA LYS A 17 -11.27 -25.40 -28.29
C LYS A 17 -10.72 -26.82 -28.14
N GLN A 18 -11.43 -27.66 -27.39
CA GLN A 18 -11.05 -29.07 -27.19
C GLN A 18 -10.99 -29.85 -28.50
N LYS A 19 -11.93 -29.57 -29.42
CA LYS A 19 -11.97 -30.20 -30.75
C LYS A 19 -11.00 -29.58 -31.77
N GLY A 20 -10.24 -28.53 -31.42
CA GLY A 20 -9.38 -27.80 -32.37
C GLY A 20 -10.12 -27.00 -33.47
N LEU A 21 -11.45 -27.04 -33.51
CA LEU A 21 -12.29 -26.44 -34.56
C LEU A 21 -12.51 -24.92 -34.40
N ALA A 22 -11.94 -24.31 -33.36
CA ALA A 22 -12.17 -22.91 -33.04
C ALA A 22 -11.69 -21.95 -34.15
N SER A 23 -10.60 -22.27 -34.86
CA SER A 23 -10.09 -21.50 -36.00
C SER A 23 -11.00 -21.67 -37.22
N ALA A 24 -11.37 -22.90 -37.55
CA ALA A 24 -12.26 -23.23 -38.67
C ALA A 24 -13.62 -22.52 -38.54
N LYS A 25 -14.25 -22.56 -37.37
CA LYS A 25 -15.53 -21.85 -37.13
C LYS A 25 -15.40 -20.33 -37.20
N LYS A 26 -14.26 -19.75 -36.84
CA LYS A 26 -13.99 -18.32 -37.03
C LYS A 26 -13.84 -17.96 -38.51
N ASN A 27 -13.22 -18.83 -39.30
CA ASN A 27 -13.06 -18.63 -40.74
C ASN A 27 -14.41 -18.76 -41.47
N GLU A 28 -15.22 -19.76 -41.15
CA GLU A 28 -16.59 -19.89 -41.68
C GLU A 28 -17.44 -18.64 -41.39
N ASP A 29 -17.39 -18.13 -40.16
CA ASP A 29 -18.12 -16.91 -39.78
C ASP A 29 -17.58 -15.67 -40.52
N ARG A 30 -16.26 -15.59 -40.76
CA ARG A 30 -15.64 -14.53 -41.56
C ARG A 30 -16.13 -14.56 -43.00
N ILE A 31 -16.14 -15.74 -43.63
CA ILE A 31 -16.61 -15.95 -45.01
C ILE A 31 -18.09 -15.59 -45.12
N ARG A 32 -18.93 -16.09 -44.20
CA ARG A 32 -20.36 -15.76 -44.16
C ARG A 32 -20.60 -14.26 -44.07
N LYS A 33 -19.87 -13.57 -43.20
CA LYS A 33 -19.95 -12.10 -43.06
C LYS A 33 -19.44 -11.36 -44.29
N GLN A 34 -18.42 -11.89 -44.96
CA GLN A 34 -17.90 -11.30 -46.19
C GLN A 34 -18.92 -11.41 -47.33
N ILE A 35 -19.54 -12.59 -47.51
CA ILE A 35 -20.61 -12.81 -48.49
C ILE A 35 -21.82 -11.91 -48.18
N ALA A 36 -22.26 -11.86 -46.92
CA ALA A 36 -23.35 -10.98 -46.53
C ALA A 36 -23.04 -9.50 -46.80
N ARG A 37 -21.77 -9.08 -46.70
CA ARG A 37 -21.34 -7.71 -47.02
C ARG A 37 -21.25 -7.44 -48.51
N SER A 38 -20.80 -8.41 -49.31
CA SER A 38 -20.71 -8.24 -50.76
C SER A 38 -22.09 -8.12 -51.40
N ASN A 39 -23.10 -8.75 -50.81
CA ASN A 39 -24.47 -8.72 -51.30
C ASN A 39 -25.24 -7.44 -50.93
N LEU A 40 -24.68 -6.57 -50.07
CA LEU A 40 -25.30 -5.29 -49.72
C LEU A 40 -25.18 -4.29 -50.87
N THR A 41 -26.29 -3.73 -51.31
CA THR A 41 -26.34 -2.70 -52.37
C THR A 41 -27.09 -1.45 -51.92
N GLY A 42 -26.89 -0.34 -52.64
CA GLY A 42 -27.63 0.92 -52.47
C GLY A 42 -27.72 1.42 -51.02
N LYS A 43 -28.97 1.62 -50.55
CA LYS A 43 -29.29 2.18 -49.22
C LYS A 43 -28.81 1.30 -48.06
N GLU A 44 -28.81 -0.02 -48.23
CA GLU A 44 -28.42 -0.97 -47.19
C GLU A 44 -26.91 -0.90 -46.91
N LYS A 45 -26.11 -0.80 -47.98
CA LYS A 45 -24.65 -0.61 -47.88
C LYS A 45 -24.30 0.69 -47.15
N LEU A 46 -25.01 1.78 -47.45
CA LEU A 46 -24.83 3.07 -46.77
C LEU A 46 -25.19 3.00 -45.29
N ASN A 47 -26.30 2.35 -44.95
CA ASN A 47 -26.71 2.14 -43.55
C ASN A 47 -25.69 1.29 -42.78
N TYR A 48 -25.18 0.22 -43.39
CA TYR A 48 -24.13 -0.61 -42.81
C TYR A 48 -22.85 0.20 -42.54
N GLN A 49 -22.41 1.03 -43.49
CA GLN A 49 -21.26 1.92 -43.30
C GLN A 49 -21.50 2.95 -42.18
N ARG A 50 -22.67 3.57 -42.14
CA ARG A 50 -23.05 4.55 -41.10
C ARG A 50 -23.07 3.90 -39.72
N GLN A 51 -23.65 2.71 -39.58
CA GLN A 51 -23.64 1.96 -38.33
C GLN A 51 -22.22 1.56 -37.93
N ASN A 52 -21.40 1.09 -38.85
CA ASN A 52 -20.00 0.75 -38.58
C ASN A 52 -19.20 1.97 -38.11
N LYS A 53 -19.39 3.14 -38.75
CA LYS A 53 -18.78 4.41 -38.33
C LYS A 53 -19.23 4.80 -36.92
N LYS A 54 -20.52 4.68 -36.59
CA LYS A 54 -21.07 4.92 -35.25
C LYS A 54 -20.49 3.94 -34.22
N HIS A 55 -20.39 2.65 -34.54
CA HIS A 55 -19.76 1.65 -33.67
C HIS A 55 -18.29 1.96 -33.41
N GLN A 56 -17.53 2.35 -34.43
CA GLN A 56 -16.12 2.76 -34.27
C GLN A 56 -15.99 4.02 -33.42
N ALA A 57 -16.84 5.02 -33.61
CA ALA A 57 -16.87 6.23 -32.79
C ALA A 57 -17.17 5.88 -31.32
N ASN A 58 -18.19 5.05 -31.06
CA ASN A 58 -18.54 4.59 -29.72
C ASN A 58 -17.42 3.77 -29.08
N TYR A 59 -16.74 2.91 -29.83
CA TYR A 59 -15.60 2.15 -29.33
C TYR A 59 -14.44 3.08 -28.92
N ARG A 60 -14.12 4.07 -29.76
CA ARG A 60 -13.11 5.09 -29.44
C ARG A 60 -13.50 5.86 -28.17
N ASN A 61 -14.75 6.30 -28.07
CA ASN A 61 -15.28 7.02 -26.91
C ASN A 61 -15.27 6.20 -25.63
N ARG A 62 -15.60 4.90 -25.68
CA ARG A 62 -15.49 4.00 -24.51
C ARG A 62 -14.03 3.82 -24.09
N LYS A 63 -13.12 3.68 -25.05
CA LYS A 63 -11.69 3.56 -24.77
C LYS A 63 -11.10 4.86 -24.20
N THR A 64 -11.64 6.02 -24.53
CA THR A 64 -11.19 7.29 -23.94
C THR A 64 -11.75 7.54 -22.54
N LYS A 65 -13.01 7.15 -22.26
CA LYS A 65 -13.65 7.30 -20.94
C LYS A 65 -12.96 6.55 -19.79
N ASN A 66 -12.34 5.40 -20.08
CA ASN A 66 -11.70 4.55 -19.05
C ASN A 66 -10.23 4.88 -18.80
N ILE A 67 -9.71 6.02 -19.26
CA ILE A 67 -8.30 6.34 -19.15
C ILE A 67 -8.16 7.70 -18.47
N ALA A 68 -7.28 7.73 -17.46
CA ALA A 68 -6.99 8.87 -16.58
C ALA A 68 -6.97 10.23 -17.30
N SER A 69 -7.35 11.27 -16.56
CA SER A 69 -7.44 12.64 -17.07
C SER A 69 -6.13 13.04 -17.75
N ILE A 70 -6.27 13.70 -18.91
CA ILE A 70 -5.14 14.21 -19.67
C ILE A 70 -4.51 15.33 -18.81
N PRO A 71 -3.18 15.40 -18.67
CA PRO A 71 -2.55 16.56 -18.05
C PRO A 71 -2.95 17.83 -18.82
N PRO A 72 -3.27 18.95 -18.15
CA PRO A 72 -3.81 20.16 -18.79
C PRO A 72 -2.88 20.77 -19.86
N VAL A 73 -1.59 20.39 -19.84
CA VAL A 73 -0.57 20.85 -20.78
C VAL A 73 -0.78 20.33 -22.22
N TYR A 74 -1.47 19.20 -22.42
CA TYR A 74 -1.68 18.63 -23.75
C TYR A 74 -3.09 18.85 -24.28
N LYS A 75 -3.21 19.43 -25.48
CA LYS A 75 -4.49 19.67 -26.18
C LYS A 75 -5.36 18.42 -26.37
N SER A 76 -4.73 17.25 -26.45
CA SER A 76 -5.44 15.98 -26.61
C SER A 76 -4.67 14.81 -26.01
N LYS A 77 -5.38 13.74 -25.70
CA LYS A 77 -4.76 12.48 -25.27
C LYS A 77 -3.88 11.86 -26.34
N GLN A 78 -4.26 12.01 -27.61
CA GLN A 78 -3.51 11.42 -28.73
C GLN A 78 -2.13 12.05 -28.82
N THR A 79 -2.02 13.37 -28.63
CA THR A 79 -0.73 14.08 -28.63
C THR A 79 0.10 13.70 -27.39
N PHE A 80 -0.50 13.60 -26.21
CA PHE A 80 0.17 13.09 -25.00
C PHE A 80 0.72 11.67 -25.20
N SER A 81 -0.11 10.75 -25.71
CA SER A 81 0.29 9.35 -25.94
C SER A 81 1.42 9.22 -26.96
N LYS A 82 1.42 10.08 -28.00
CA LYS A 82 2.51 10.15 -28.98
C LYS A 82 3.81 10.63 -28.33
N ALA A 83 3.74 11.69 -27.51
CA ALA A 83 4.90 12.19 -26.78
C ALA A 83 5.46 11.13 -25.82
N LEU A 84 4.60 10.51 -25.02
CA LEU A 84 4.97 9.43 -24.11
C LEU A 84 5.62 8.25 -24.86
N LYS A 85 5.09 7.86 -26.01
CA LYS A 85 5.69 6.81 -26.84
C LYS A 85 7.10 7.18 -27.30
N LYS A 86 7.33 8.43 -27.72
CA LYS A 86 8.66 8.91 -28.11
C LYS A 86 9.66 8.82 -26.95
N VAL A 87 9.23 9.22 -25.75
CA VAL A 87 10.05 9.12 -24.53
C VAL A 87 10.39 7.67 -24.24
N ILE A 88 9.40 6.77 -24.21
CA ILE A 88 9.64 5.34 -23.95
C ILE A 88 10.60 4.72 -24.98
N THR A 89 10.46 5.07 -26.26
CA THR A 89 11.35 4.55 -27.30
C THR A 89 12.77 5.09 -27.23
N ALA A 90 12.97 6.27 -26.63
CA ALA A 90 14.28 6.87 -26.44
C ALA A 90 15.00 6.33 -25.19
N LEU A 91 14.26 5.73 -24.24
CA LEU A 91 14.84 5.14 -23.05
C LEU A 91 15.55 3.80 -23.36
N PRO A 92 16.57 3.41 -22.57
CA PRO A 92 17.20 2.10 -22.68
C PRO A 92 16.18 0.96 -22.54
N LYS A 93 16.42 -0.20 -23.16
CA LYS A 93 15.51 -1.37 -23.04
C LYS A 93 15.49 -1.97 -21.63
N ASP A 94 16.58 -1.81 -20.88
CA ASP A 94 16.74 -2.36 -19.53
C ASP A 94 15.95 -1.54 -18.49
N ILE A 95 15.07 -2.20 -17.76
CA ILE A 95 14.16 -1.60 -16.77
C ILE A 95 14.95 -0.92 -15.64
N SER A 96 16.08 -1.49 -15.22
CA SER A 96 16.89 -0.92 -14.13
C SER A 96 17.46 0.45 -14.55
N LYS A 97 17.98 0.53 -15.78
CA LYS A 97 18.49 1.77 -16.35
C LYS A 97 17.39 2.80 -16.58
N GLN A 98 16.21 2.37 -17.02
CA GLN A 98 15.04 3.25 -17.16
C GLN A 98 14.68 3.91 -15.83
N ARG A 99 14.61 3.14 -14.74
CA ARG A 99 14.27 3.65 -13.41
C ARG A 99 15.26 4.70 -12.94
N GLU A 100 16.55 4.43 -13.08
CA GLU A 100 17.60 5.35 -12.62
C GLU A 100 17.58 6.66 -13.42
N ILE A 101 17.39 6.58 -14.75
CA ILE A 101 17.26 7.78 -15.59
C ILE A 101 16.02 8.59 -15.21
N ILE A 102 14.86 7.94 -15.04
CA ILE A 102 13.62 8.64 -14.65
C ILE A 102 13.79 9.31 -13.29
N LYS A 103 14.39 8.60 -12.32
CA LYS A 103 14.70 9.15 -11.00
C LYS A 103 15.60 10.38 -11.12
N ARG A 104 16.71 10.27 -11.87
CA ARG A 104 17.65 11.39 -12.03
C ARG A 104 17.01 12.59 -12.72
N VAL A 105 16.25 12.36 -13.79
CA VAL A 105 15.49 13.42 -14.48
C VAL A 105 14.49 14.08 -13.53
N SER A 106 13.80 13.29 -12.70
CA SER A 106 12.85 13.83 -11.73
C SER A 106 13.51 14.66 -10.62
N GLU A 107 14.71 14.29 -10.20
CA GLU A 107 15.54 15.07 -9.25
C GLU A 107 16.02 16.38 -9.90
N THR A 108 16.52 16.33 -11.15
CA THR A 108 17.00 17.50 -11.88
C THR A 108 15.89 18.53 -12.15
N LEU A 109 14.67 18.06 -12.36
CA LEU A 109 13.49 18.90 -12.58
C LEU A 109 12.78 19.29 -11.28
N GLU A 110 13.33 18.92 -10.12
CA GLU A 110 12.75 19.17 -8.79
C GLU A 110 11.30 18.66 -8.63
N LEU A 111 10.92 17.62 -9.38
CA LEU A 111 9.56 17.06 -9.38
C LEU A 111 9.33 16.12 -8.19
N THR A 112 10.39 15.57 -7.62
CA THR A 112 10.30 14.72 -6.43
C THR A 112 10.37 15.58 -5.18
N PRO A 113 9.32 15.58 -4.33
CA PRO A 113 9.41 16.25 -3.04
C PRO A 113 10.55 15.60 -2.24
N LYS A 114 11.45 16.42 -1.69
CA LYS A 114 12.51 15.95 -0.80
C LYS A 114 11.86 15.12 0.30
N THR A 115 12.36 13.89 0.49
CA THR A 115 11.85 12.99 1.53
C THR A 115 12.10 13.66 2.88
N THR A 116 11.08 14.29 3.44
CA THR A 116 11.12 14.81 4.80
C THR A 116 11.02 13.60 5.72
N HIS A 117 12.17 13.12 6.20
CA HIS A 117 12.18 12.12 7.26
C HIS A 117 11.43 12.69 8.45
N LYS A 118 10.21 12.21 8.68
CA LYS A 118 9.51 12.46 9.94
C LYS A 118 10.31 11.74 11.01
N ARG A 119 11.07 12.48 11.82
CA ARG A 119 11.64 11.95 13.05
C ARG A 119 10.49 11.53 13.95
N THR A 120 10.08 10.26 13.87
CA THR A 120 9.23 9.66 14.91
C THR A 120 10.15 9.42 16.09
N THR A 121 10.20 10.38 17.01
CA THR A 121 10.71 10.07 18.35
C THR A 121 9.81 8.99 18.93
N PRO A 122 10.34 7.86 19.41
CA PRO A 122 9.52 6.85 20.06
C PRO A 122 8.93 7.50 21.32
N THR A 123 7.64 7.84 21.23
CA THR A 123 6.91 8.44 22.34
C THR A 123 6.23 7.30 23.09
N LEU A 124 6.52 7.19 24.38
CA LEU A 124 5.87 6.21 25.25
C LEU A 124 4.35 6.39 25.20
N THR A 125 3.62 5.29 25.16
CA THR A 125 2.15 5.33 25.20
C THR A 125 1.67 5.98 26.49
N VAL A 126 0.51 6.64 26.44
CA VAL A 126 -0.09 7.31 27.61
C VAL A 126 -0.28 6.32 28.76
N LYS A 127 -0.71 5.09 28.44
CA LYS A 127 -0.87 4.00 29.39
C LYS A 127 0.44 3.69 30.13
N THR A 128 1.53 3.48 29.39
CA THR A 128 2.84 3.21 30.01
C THR A 128 3.28 4.32 30.95
N LYS A 129 3.03 5.59 30.60
CA LYS A 129 3.35 6.72 31.49
C LYS A 129 2.54 6.68 32.77
N GLN A 130 1.25 6.38 32.68
CA GLN A 130 0.35 6.28 33.84
C GLN A 130 0.73 5.10 34.74
N ASP A 131 1.04 3.94 34.16
CA ASP A 131 1.46 2.75 34.91
C ASP A 131 2.75 3.02 35.72
N VAL A 132 3.72 3.72 35.12
CA VAL A 132 4.96 4.13 35.81
C VAL A 132 4.66 5.09 36.95
N ILE A 133 3.80 6.10 36.74
CA ILE A 133 3.41 7.04 37.79
C ILE A 133 2.75 6.30 38.96
N GLN A 134 1.79 5.42 38.67
CA GLN A 134 1.09 4.64 39.71
C GLN A 134 2.05 3.75 40.48
N LEU A 135 2.99 3.09 39.81
CA LEU A 135 3.99 2.23 40.45
C LEU A 135 4.79 3.01 41.50
N TYR A 136 5.30 4.20 41.14
CA TYR A 136 6.09 5.01 42.06
C TYR A 136 5.26 5.74 43.12
N GLN A 137 3.93 5.78 43.01
CA GLN A 137 3.05 6.34 44.03
C GLN A 137 2.71 5.33 45.14
N ARG A 138 3.03 4.04 44.99
CA ARG A 138 2.75 3.04 46.02
C ARG A 138 3.75 3.14 47.18
N ASP A 139 3.24 3.05 48.41
CA ASP A 139 4.05 3.18 49.63
C ASP A 139 5.04 2.03 49.85
N ASN A 140 4.78 0.87 49.23
CA ASN A 140 5.71 -0.27 49.24
C ASN A 140 6.89 -0.11 48.27
N VAL A 141 6.81 0.83 47.32
CA VAL A 141 7.88 1.10 46.34
C VAL A 141 8.59 2.40 46.68
N SER A 142 7.88 3.40 47.17
CA SER A 142 8.50 4.68 47.54
C SER A 142 7.89 5.25 48.81
N TRP A 143 8.73 5.90 49.60
CA TRP A 143 8.32 6.60 50.81
C TRP A 143 8.14 8.10 50.55
N GLN A 144 7.08 8.67 51.10
CA GLN A 144 6.76 10.09 50.96
C GLN A 144 7.39 10.90 52.11
N ALA A 145 8.16 11.93 51.75
CA ALA A 145 8.79 12.79 52.74
C ALA A 145 7.72 13.66 53.46
N PRO A 146 7.72 13.71 54.81
CA PRO A 146 6.69 14.43 55.58
C PRO A 146 6.90 15.94 55.64
N GLY A 147 8.05 16.44 55.18
CA GLY A 147 8.48 17.83 55.37
C GLY A 147 7.76 18.83 54.46
N LYS A 148 7.39 19.99 55.01
CA LYS A 148 6.86 21.13 54.22
C LYS A 148 7.84 21.62 53.14
N ARG A 149 9.15 21.46 53.39
CA ARG A 149 10.25 21.78 52.44
C ARG A 149 10.43 20.73 51.34
N ASP A 150 9.74 19.59 51.44
CA ASP A 150 9.83 18.47 50.52
C ASP A 150 8.68 18.44 49.54
N THR A 151 8.34 19.61 49.02
CA THR A 151 7.34 19.78 47.98
C THR A 151 7.97 20.45 46.76
N ILE A 152 7.48 20.09 45.58
CA ILE A 152 7.86 20.67 44.30
C ILE A 152 6.60 21.17 43.61
N VAL A 153 6.68 22.36 43.00
CA VAL A 153 5.57 22.92 42.23
C VAL A 153 5.81 22.64 40.76
N VAL A 154 4.92 21.87 40.14
CA VAL A 154 4.98 21.51 38.72
C VAL A 154 3.78 22.12 38.00
N ARG A 155 3.99 22.64 36.78
CA ARG A 155 2.87 23.05 35.92
C ARG A 155 2.43 21.86 35.07
N GLN A 156 1.19 21.42 35.25
CA GLN A 156 0.56 20.40 34.40
C GLN A 156 -0.72 21.00 33.79
N ASN A 157 -0.85 20.92 32.46
CA ASN A 157 -2.01 21.42 31.71
C ASN A 157 -2.36 22.89 32.01
N GLY A 158 -1.35 23.74 32.23
CA GLY A 158 -1.53 25.16 32.55
C GLY A 158 -1.76 25.48 34.02
N THR A 159 -2.08 24.48 34.86
CA THR A 159 -2.32 24.65 36.30
C THR A 159 -1.08 24.31 37.12
N LYS A 160 -0.82 25.08 38.18
CA LYS A 160 0.24 24.78 39.16
C LYS A 160 -0.27 23.72 40.15
N ILE A 161 0.44 22.62 40.26
CA ILE A 161 0.18 21.57 41.26
C ILE A 161 1.42 21.40 42.15
N THR A 162 1.18 21.23 43.45
CA THR A 162 2.23 20.97 44.44
C THR A 162 2.29 19.47 44.70
N ILE A 163 3.45 18.86 44.49
CA ILE A 163 3.69 17.42 44.63
C ILE A 163 4.72 17.21 45.73
N GLN A 164 4.49 16.26 46.65
CA GLN A 164 5.49 15.90 47.65
C GLN A 164 6.59 15.02 47.05
N LYS A 165 7.84 15.24 47.44
CA LYS A 165 8.97 14.40 47.04
C LYS A 165 8.77 12.98 47.58
N ARG A 166 9.08 11.98 46.75
CA ARG A 166 9.06 10.57 47.13
C ARG A 166 10.44 9.96 46.90
N HIS A 167 10.88 9.13 47.84
CA HIS A 167 12.16 8.44 47.81
C HIS A 167 11.91 6.96 47.52
N LEU A 168 12.61 6.43 46.51
CA LEU A 168 12.52 5.01 46.16
C LEU A 168 13.06 4.15 47.30
N LEU A 169 12.25 3.22 47.79
CA LEU A 169 12.64 2.22 48.77
C LEU A 169 13.44 1.14 48.03
N TYR A 170 14.77 1.23 48.09
CA TYR A 170 15.66 0.18 47.61
C TYR A 170 15.99 -0.77 48.76
N ASP A 171 15.52 -2.01 48.66
CA ASP A 171 15.87 -3.05 49.62
C ASP A 171 17.28 -3.57 49.31
N LYS A 172 18.27 -3.11 50.08
CA LYS A 172 19.69 -3.53 49.91
C LYS A 172 19.95 -4.96 50.43
N THR A 173 18.97 -5.58 51.09
CA THR A 173 19.10 -6.82 51.86
C THR A 173 19.16 -8.09 51.01
N SER A 174 18.71 -8.07 49.75
CA SER A 174 18.72 -9.26 48.87
C SER A 174 20.12 -9.68 48.34
N ARG A 175 21.20 -8.97 48.72
CA ARG A 175 22.57 -9.28 48.28
C ARG A 175 23.42 -10.06 49.30
N THR A 176 22.97 -10.23 50.54
CA THR A 176 23.79 -10.81 51.63
C THR A 176 23.48 -12.28 51.97
N GLU A 177 22.39 -12.88 51.50
CA GLU A 177 21.99 -14.24 51.93
C GLU A 177 22.62 -15.41 51.15
N LYS A 178 23.55 -15.17 50.20
CA LYS A 178 24.23 -16.25 49.44
C LYS A 178 25.63 -16.64 49.96
N LYS A 179 26.03 -16.22 51.17
CA LYS A 179 27.33 -16.58 51.77
C LYS A 179 27.20 -17.19 53.17
N SER A 180 26.37 -18.22 53.34
CA SER A 180 26.40 -19.08 54.53
C SER A 180 26.03 -20.52 54.19
N LYS A 181 26.77 -21.12 53.25
CA LYS A 181 26.93 -22.57 53.20
C LYS A 181 28.42 -22.87 53.19
N SER A 182 29.02 -22.81 54.39
CA SER A 182 30.32 -23.43 54.65
C SER A 182 30.13 -24.95 54.52
N VAL A 183 30.71 -25.53 53.47
CA VAL A 183 30.86 -26.97 53.31
C VAL A 183 32.00 -27.40 54.22
N THR A 184 31.68 -28.10 55.32
CA THR A 184 32.66 -28.82 56.13
C THR A 184 32.90 -30.19 55.52
N PHE A 185 34.04 -30.35 54.82
CA PHE A 185 34.61 -31.67 54.53
C PHE A 185 35.51 -32.06 55.70
N GLY A 186 35.02 -32.95 56.57
CA GLY A 186 35.84 -33.62 57.57
C GLY A 186 36.32 -34.95 57.01
N MET A 187 37.62 -35.04 56.72
CA MET A 187 38.32 -36.31 56.52
C MET A 187 38.35 -37.07 57.85
N ALA A 188 37.86 -38.30 57.86
CA ALA A 188 38.21 -39.29 58.87
C ALA A 188 39.20 -40.27 58.24
N VAL A 189 40.43 -40.25 58.77
CA VAL A 189 41.48 -41.24 58.52
C VAL A 189 41.70 -42.00 59.83
N GLN A 190 41.80 -43.32 59.68
CA GLN A 190 42.00 -44.43 60.65
C GLN A 190 40.73 -45.17 61.08
#